data_AF-A0A660RZC8-F1
#
_entry.id   AF-A0A660RZC8-F1
#
_cell.length_a   1.000
_cell.length_b   1.000
_cell.length_c   1.000
_cell.angle_alpha   90.00
_cell.angle_beta   90.00
_cell.angle_gamma   90.00
#
_symmetry.space_group_name_H-M   'P 1'
#
loop_
_entity.id
_entity.type
_entity.pdbx_description
1 polymer ?
#
loop_
_entity_poly.entity_id
_entity_poly.type
_entity_poly.pdbx_seq_one_letter_code
_entity_poly.pdbx_strand_id
1 'polypeptide(L)'
;MNKKIYLKTSGYTLLEILIAMGLLIFVIVGFMIAVSQFELFLKNSKINNRAKELAQQISREITSSSYEEVKNCIPPSTNGTLATQNGSMYVSFDTPSFYTKDCNLSPDCALDLSCEYCYREGKILSGYCDSGGYPIYVGYNSGIVQYFNNATGVMEEIGLGIGINVYYVEPKGEKEREIHLFIYKKNIF
;
A
#
# COMPACT_ATOMS: atom_id res chain seq x y z
N MET A 1 19.45 26.26 -81.23
CA MET A 1 18.60 25.82 -80.09
C MET A 1 19.48 25.74 -78.85
N ASN A 2 19.48 26.79 -78.01
CA ASN A 2 20.23 26.80 -76.73
C ASN A 2 19.24 26.63 -75.58
N LYS A 3 19.22 25.44 -74.98
CA LYS A 3 18.37 25.09 -73.84
C LYS A 3 19.12 25.53 -72.57
N LYS A 4 18.76 26.67 -72.00
CA LYS A 4 19.23 27.08 -70.66
C LYS A 4 18.64 26.12 -69.64
N ILE A 5 19.48 25.28 -69.05
CA ILE A 5 19.16 24.46 -67.89
C ILE A 5 19.23 25.37 -66.66
N TYR A 6 18.08 25.78 -66.14
CA TYR A 6 18.01 26.43 -64.83
C TYR A 6 18.13 25.36 -63.76
N LEU A 7 19.33 25.23 -63.17
CA LEU A 7 19.51 24.53 -61.90
C LEU A 7 18.88 25.39 -60.80
N LYS A 8 17.65 25.05 -60.42
CA LYS A 8 16.98 25.61 -59.24
C LYS A 8 17.68 25.06 -58.00
N THR A 9 18.71 25.76 -57.53
CA THR A 9 19.27 25.54 -56.19
C THR A 9 18.27 26.05 -55.16
N SER A 10 17.38 25.16 -54.77
CA SER A 10 16.49 25.30 -53.61
C SER A 10 17.32 25.14 -52.33
N GLY A 11 18.12 26.15 -52.00
CA GLY A 11 18.73 26.25 -50.68
C GLY A 11 17.64 26.66 -49.69
N TYR A 12 17.37 25.80 -48.70
CA TYR A 12 16.55 26.18 -47.56
C TYR A 12 17.08 27.50 -46.99
N THR A 13 16.19 28.44 -46.73
CA THR A 13 16.58 29.70 -46.11
C THR A 13 17.00 29.42 -44.67
N LEU A 14 18.01 30.15 -44.18
CA LEU A 14 18.52 30.00 -42.81
C LEU A 14 17.42 30.14 -41.74
N LEU A 15 16.35 30.89 -42.07
CA LEU A 15 15.13 31.04 -41.29
C LEU A 15 14.31 29.74 -41.18
N GLU A 16 14.13 28.99 -42.27
CA GLU A 16 13.40 27.72 -42.27
C GLU A 16 14.12 26.67 -41.41
N ILE A 17 15.46 26.67 -41.45
CA ILE A 17 16.28 25.79 -40.61
C ILE A 17 16.10 26.14 -39.13
N LEU A 18 16.11 27.43 -38.78
CA LEU A 18 15.85 27.89 -37.41
C LEU A 18 14.46 27.50 -36.91
N ILE A 19 13.42 27.64 -37.74
CA ILE A 19 12.06 27.22 -37.39
C ILE A 19 11.99 25.71 -37.17
N ALA A 20 12.58 24.92 -38.07
CA ALA A 20 12.63 23.46 -37.95
C ALA A 20 13.36 23.01 -36.69
N MET A 21 14.49 23.65 -36.34
CA MET A 21 15.22 23.39 -35.09
C MET A 21 14.39 23.76 -33.86
N GLY A 22 13.68 24.90 -33.88
CA GLY A 22 12.80 25.30 -32.78
C GLY A 22 11.65 24.32 -32.54
N LEU A 23 11.01 23.85 -33.61
CA LEU A 23 9.98 22.82 -33.54
C LEU A 23 10.53 21.50 -33.00
N LEU A 24 11.72 21.10 -33.46
CA LEU A 24 12.37 19.86 -33.01
C LEU A 24 12.71 19.93 -31.50
N ILE A 25 13.22 21.05 -31.01
CA ILE A 25 13.47 21.26 -29.57
C ILE A 25 12.16 21.17 -28.79
N PHE A 26 11.09 21.81 -29.26
CA PHE A 26 9.78 21.76 -28.60
C PHE A 26 9.23 20.33 -28.50
N VAL A 27 9.34 19.55 -29.59
CA VAL A 27 8.94 18.15 -29.62
C VAL A 27 9.77 17.30 -28.65
N ILE A 28 11.09 17.49 -28.64
CA ILE A 28 11.99 16.75 -27.73
C ILE A 28 11.67 17.06 -26.27
N VAL A 29 11.49 18.34 -25.91
CA VAL A 29 11.13 18.75 -24.54
C VAL A 29 9.77 18.18 -24.14
N GLY A 30 8.77 18.29 -25.00
CA GLY A 30 7.43 17.72 -24.75
C GLY A 30 7.47 16.21 -24.54
N PHE A 31 8.25 15.50 -25.36
CA PHE A 31 8.46 14.06 -25.23
C PHE A 31 9.16 13.70 -23.92
N MET A 32 10.23 14.41 -23.54
CA MET A 32 10.95 14.16 -22.28
C MET A 32 10.04 14.33 -21.06
N ILE A 33 9.20 15.37 -21.04
CA ILE A 33 8.22 15.58 -19.96
C ILE A 33 7.22 14.42 -19.91
N ALA A 34 6.69 14.00 -21.06
CA ALA A 34 5.74 12.90 -21.13
C ALA A 34 6.33 11.57 -20.64
N VAL A 35 7.57 11.25 -21.04
CA VAL A 35 8.29 10.06 -20.58
C VAL A 35 8.50 10.11 -19.07
N SER A 36 8.96 11.24 -18.53
CA SER A 36 9.16 11.41 -17.09
C SER A 36 7.87 11.19 -16.29
N GLN A 37 6.75 11.74 -16.75
CA GLN A 37 5.45 11.53 -16.10
C GLN A 37 4.95 10.09 -16.19
N PHE A 38 5.23 9.42 -17.31
CA PHE A 38 4.88 8.03 -17.52
C PHE A 38 5.69 7.09 -16.61
N GLU A 39 6.99 7.34 -16.43
CA GLU A 39 7.83 6.58 -15.50
C GLU A 39 7.34 6.69 -14.05
N LEU A 40 6.99 7.90 -13.60
CA LEU A 40 6.40 8.11 -12.27
C LEU A 40 5.06 7.37 -12.11
N PHE A 41 4.23 7.38 -13.14
CA PHE A 41 2.97 6.64 -13.14
C PHE A 41 3.20 5.12 -13.05
N LEU A 42 4.13 4.57 -13.83
CA LEU A 42 4.49 3.15 -13.77
C LEU A 42 5.04 2.76 -12.39
N LYS A 43 5.89 3.61 -11.80
CA LYS A 43 6.43 3.40 -10.45
C LYS A 43 5.29 3.35 -9.42
N ASN A 44 4.35 4.29 -9.50
CA ASN A 44 3.20 4.34 -8.61
C ASN A 44 2.32 3.09 -8.72
N SER A 45 2.01 2.67 -9.95
CA SER A 45 1.20 1.48 -10.21
C SER A 45 1.85 0.21 -9.64
N LYS A 46 3.17 0.06 -9.81
CA LYS A 46 3.93 -1.07 -9.26
C LYS A 46 3.89 -1.10 -7.73
N ILE A 47 4.17 0.03 -7.09
CA ILE A 47 4.14 0.16 -5.62
C ILE A 47 2.75 -0.20 -5.08
N ASN A 48 1.69 0.34 -5.67
CA ASN A 48 0.33 0.05 -5.25
C ASN A 48 -0.01 -1.44 -5.33
N ASN A 49 0.36 -2.10 -6.43
CA ASN A 49 0.14 -3.54 -6.57
C ASN A 49 0.93 -4.33 -5.52
N ARG A 50 2.19 -3.96 -5.27
CA ARG A 50 3.02 -4.63 -4.27
C ARG A 50 2.54 -4.38 -2.84
N ALA A 51 2.06 -3.19 -2.52
CA ALA A 51 1.45 -2.91 -1.22
C ALA A 51 0.18 -3.75 -1.00
N LYS A 52 -0.64 -3.97 -2.04
CA LYS A 52 -1.80 -4.87 -1.96
C LYS A 52 -1.39 -6.33 -1.77
N GLU A 53 -0.36 -6.78 -2.47
CA GLU A 53 0.19 -8.13 -2.30
C GLU A 53 0.77 -8.33 -0.89
N LEU A 54 1.49 -7.34 -0.36
CA LEU A 54 1.98 -7.34 1.03
C LEU A 54 0.82 -7.45 2.02
N ALA A 55 -0.23 -6.65 1.84
CA ALA A 55 -1.42 -6.69 2.67
C ALA A 55 -2.05 -8.11 2.67
N GLN A 56 -2.13 -8.74 1.49
CA GLN A 56 -2.59 -10.13 1.37
C GLN A 56 -1.63 -11.14 2.02
N GLN A 57 -0.31 -10.95 1.92
CA GLN A 57 0.68 -11.81 2.54
C GLN A 57 0.55 -11.77 4.07
N ILE A 58 0.51 -10.57 4.65
CA ILE A 58 0.28 -10.36 6.09
C ILE A 58 -1.04 -11.02 6.51
N SER A 59 -2.10 -10.85 5.70
CA SER A 59 -3.39 -11.47 5.99
C SER A 59 -3.32 -13.00 6.00
N ARG A 60 -2.58 -13.60 5.07
CA ARG A 60 -2.37 -15.06 5.05
C ARG A 60 -1.59 -15.52 6.26
N GLU A 61 -0.48 -14.84 6.60
CA GLU A 61 0.36 -15.14 7.76
C GLU A 61 -0.51 -15.23 9.02
N ILE A 62 -1.21 -14.14 9.36
CA ILE A 62 -2.11 -14.06 10.51
C ILE A 62 -3.20 -15.15 10.46
N THR A 63 -3.77 -15.41 9.28
CA THR A 63 -4.83 -16.41 9.13
C THR A 63 -4.30 -17.83 9.32
N SER A 64 -3.07 -18.13 8.92
CA SER A 64 -2.43 -19.45 9.06
C SER A 64 -1.84 -19.74 10.45
N SER A 65 -1.47 -18.71 11.22
CA SER A 65 -0.87 -18.88 12.55
C SER A 65 -1.86 -19.39 13.60
N SER A 66 -1.42 -19.71 14.81
CA SER A 66 -2.34 -20.00 15.92
C SER A 66 -2.97 -18.72 16.50
N TYR A 67 -4.03 -18.88 17.30
CA TYR A 67 -4.63 -17.78 18.03
C TYR A 67 -3.64 -17.09 18.98
N GLU A 68 -2.93 -17.88 19.78
CA GLU A 68 -1.99 -17.40 20.80
C GLU A 68 -0.77 -16.69 20.17
N GLU A 69 -0.21 -17.21 19.09
CA GLU A 69 0.90 -16.54 18.38
C GLU A 69 0.48 -15.15 17.90
N VAL A 70 -0.71 -15.02 17.32
CA VAL A 70 -1.21 -13.74 16.82
C VAL A 70 -1.51 -12.79 17.97
N LYS A 71 -2.14 -13.26 19.05
CA LYS A 71 -2.44 -12.45 20.25
C LYS A 71 -1.16 -11.95 20.92
N ASN A 72 -0.11 -12.77 20.97
CA ASN A 72 1.18 -12.38 21.52
C ASN A 72 1.94 -11.41 20.60
N CYS A 73 1.83 -11.57 19.28
CA CYS A 73 2.44 -10.68 18.30
C CYS A 73 1.78 -9.31 18.22
N ILE A 74 0.45 -9.27 18.21
CA ILE A 74 -0.37 -8.05 18.10
C ILE A 74 -1.24 -7.99 19.35
N PRO A 75 -0.70 -7.51 20.49
CA PRO A 75 -1.41 -7.48 21.76
C PRO A 75 -2.67 -6.61 21.67
N PRO A 76 -3.81 -7.10 22.18
CA PRO A 76 -5.07 -6.36 22.12
C PRO A 76 -4.99 -5.09 22.95
N SER A 77 -5.39 -3.97 22.33
CA SER A 77 -5.46 -2.66 22.97
C SER A 77 -6.88 -2.29 23.42
N THR A 78 -7.88 -3.05 22.96
CA THR A 78 -9.29 -2.77 23.17
C THR A 78 -10.10 -4.06 23.27
N ASN A 79 -11.32 -3.95 23.79
CA ASN A 79 -12.28 -5.04 23.80
C ASN A 79 -13.43 -4.70 22.85
N GLY A 80 -14.03 -5.75 22.30
CA GLY A 80 -15.22 -5.69 21.50
C GLY A 80 -16.21 -6.73 21.96
N THR A 81 -17.49 -6.36 21.94
CA THR A 81 -18.58 -7.24 22.34
C THR A 81 -19.34 -7.68 21.08
N LEU A 82 -19.60 -8.98 20.97
CA LEU A 82 -20.54 -9.53 20.01
C LEU A 82 -21.96 -9.14 20.42
N ALA A 83 -22.63 -8.39 19.56
CA ALA A 83 -24.00 -7.93 19.75
C ALA A 83 -24.88 -8.39 18.57
N THR A 84 -26.18 -8.48 18.82
CA THR A 84 -27.17 -8.83 17.79
C THR A 84 -28.16 -7.68 17.65
N GLN A 85 -28.27 -7.13 16.45
CA GLN A 85 -29.25 -6.09 16.11
C GLN A 85 -30.02 -6.56 14.88
N ASN A 86 -31.35 -6.57 14.97
CA ASN A 86 -32.25 -6.97 13.88
C ASN A 86 -31.91 -8.34 13.24
N GLY A 87 -31.50 -9.31 14.07
CA GLY A 87 -31.12 -10.66 13.61
C GLY A 87 -29.73 -10.77 12.96
N SER A 88 -29.01 -9.66 12.83
CA SER A 88 -27.61 -9.66 12.36
C SER A 88 -26.66 -9.57 13.55
N MET A 89 -25.64 -10.42 13.56
CA MET A 89 -24.55 -10.35 14.54
C MET A 89 -23.48 -9.38 14.05
N TYR A 90 -23.00 -8.53 14.95
CA TYR A 90 -21.90 -7.61 14.71
C TYR A 90 -21.01 -7.53 15.93
N VAL A 91 -19.75 -7.17 15.72
CA VAL A 91 -18.80 -6.88 16.81
C VAL A 91 -18.64 -5.37 16.85
N SER A 92 -18.90 -4.78 18.01
CA SER A 92 -18.58 -3.38 18.27
C SER A 92 -17.33 -3.34 19.14
N PHE A 93 -16.31 -2.58 18.73
CA PHE A 93 -15.14 -2.28 19.55
C PHE A 93 -15.34 -0.94 20.25
N ASP A 94 -14.77 -0.79 21.44
CA ASP A 94 -14.95 0.41 22.27
C ASP A 94 -14.22 1.65 21.73
N THR A 95 -13.36 1.50 20.72
CA THR A 95 -12.50 2.57 20.18
C THR A 95 -12.74 2.84 18.69
N PRO A 96 -12.74 4.12 18.25
CA PRO A 96 -13.18 4.51 16.91
C PRO A 96 -12.22 4.18 15.75
N SER A 97 -10.93 3.88 15.99
CA SER A 97 -9.99 3.58 14.91
C SER A 97 -9.30 2.23 15.08
N PHE A 98 -9.88 1.21 14.46
CA PHE A 98 -9.24 -0.09 14.34
C PHE A 98 -8.05 -0.08 13.36
N TYR A 99 -8.07 0.84 12.39
CA TYR A 99 -6.97 1.07 11.46
C TYR A 99 -6.14 2.26 11.94
N THR A 100 -5.06 1.97 12.64
CA THR A 100 -4.06 2.97 13.07
C THR A 100 -2.78 2.80 12.25
N LYS A 101 -1.96 3.85 12.21
CA LYS A 101 -0.59 3.80 11.66
C LYS A 101 0.44 3.37 12.70
N ASP A 102 0.03 3.26 13.96
CA ASP A 102 0.88 2.76 15.03
C ASP A 102 1.20 1.29 14.79
N CYS A 103 2.47 0.95 14.90
CA CYS A 103 2.91 -0.43 14.82
C CYS A 103 3.07 -1.01 16.22
N ASN A 104 1.97 -1.58 16.73
CA ASN A 104 1.95 -2.23 18.04
C ASN A 104 2.31 -3.72 17.93
N LEU A 105 3.47 -4.01 17.31
CA LEU A 105 4.01 -5.37 17.32
C LEU A 105 4.81 -5.62 18.60
N SER A 106 4.61 -6.78 19.19
CA SER A 106 5.42 -7.26 20.31
C SER A 106 6.87 -7.49 19.85
N PRO A 107 7.88 -7.11 20.66
CA PRO A 107 9.30 -7.38 20.34
C PRO A 107 9.62 -8.87 20.15
N ASP A 108 8.85 -9.74 20.82
CA ASP A 108 9.02 -11.20 20.78
C ASP A 108 8.06 -11.86 19.78
N CYS A 109 7.56 -11.10 18.80
CA CYS A 109 6.67 -11.65 17.79
C CYS A 109 7.39 -12.70 16.92
N ALA A 110 6.87 -13.93 16.95
CA ALA A 110 7.40 -15.05 16.17
C ALA A 110 6.93 -15.08 14.71
N LEU A 111 5.98 -14.22 14.34
CA LEU A 111 5.48 -14.09 12.96
C LEU A 111 6.38 -13.17 12.13
N ASP A 112 6.46 -13.41 10.83
CA ASP A 112 7.21 -12.55 9.89
C ASP A 112 6.42 -11.27 9.56
N LEU A 113 6.18 -10.46 10.59
CA LEU A 113 5.50 -9.18 10.55
C LEU A 113 6.49 -8.05 10.84
N SER A 114 6.34 -6.94 10.13
CA SER A 114 7.18 -5.76 10.29
C SER A 114 6.36 -4.48 10.19
N CYS A 115 6.80 -3.44 10.89
CA CYS A 115 6.23 -2.10 10.80
C CYS A 115 6.61 -1.38 9.50
N GLU A 116 7.72 -1.79 8.91
CA GLU A 116 8.31 -1.18 7.73
C GLU A 116 8.74 -2.26 6.74
N TYR A 117 8.43 -2.02 5.48
CA TYR A 117 8.81 -2.84 4.35
C TYR A 117 9.39 -1.94 3.26
N CYS A 118 10.33 -2.46 2.50
CA CYS A 118 11.02 -1.73 1.45
C CYS A 118 10.73 -2.34 0.09
N TYR A 119 10.11 -1.56 -0.80
CA TYR A 119 9.95 -1.93 -2.21
C TYR A 119 11.21 -1.57 -2.99
N ARG A 120 11.89 -2.59 -3.53
CA ARG A 120 13.12 -2.43 -4.33
C ARG A 120 13.16 -3.49 -5.43
N GLU A 121 13.48 -3.06 -6.66
CA GLU A 121 13.68 -3.96 -7.81
C GLU A 121 12.57 -4.99 -8.03
N GLY A 122 11.32 -4.61 -7.77
CA GLY A 122 10.17 -5.50 -7.96
C GLY A 122 9.87 -6.45 -6.80
N LYS A 123 10.62 -6.39 -5.69
CA LYS A 123 10.43 -7.20 -4.48
C LYS A 123 10.06 -6.33 -3.28
N ILE A 124 9.45 -6.96 -2.28
CA ILE A 124 9.26 -6.38 -0.94
C ILE A 124 10.20 -7.10 0.02
N LEU A 125 10.94 -6.32 0.79
CA LEU A 125 11.83 -6.78 1.85
C LEU A 125 11.30 -6.26 3.18
N SER A 126 11.33 -7.06 4.23
CA SER A 126 10.98 -6.62 5.58
C SER A 126 12.13 -5.82 6.20
N GLY A 127 11.78 -4.81 6.99
CA GLY A 127 12.72 -3.96 7.71
C GLY A 127 13.03 -2.64 7.02
N TYR A 128 14.08 -1.98 7.54
CA TYR A 128 14.46 -0.61 7.19
C TYR A 128 14.70 -0.41 5.68
N CYS A 129 14.16 0.68 5.14
CA CYS A 129 14.31 1.03 3.74
C CYS A 129 15.43 2.07 3.53
N ASP A 130 16.55 1.61 2.99
CA ASP A 130 17.72 2.40 2.65
C ASP A 130 17.56 3.19 1.33
N SER A 131 18.53 4.07 1.07
CA SER A 131 18.54 4.97 -0.09
C SER A 131 18.50 4.19 -1.41
N GLY A 132 17.38 4.30 -2.12
CA GLY A 132 17.12 3.57 -3.38
C GLY A 132 15.92 2.64 -3.32
N GLY A 133 15.40 2.36 -2.12
CA GLY A 133 14.13 1.69 -1.93
C GLY A 133 12.96 2.67 -1.80
N TYR A 134 11.76 2.13 -1.77
CA TYR A 134 10.55 2.90 -1.52
C TYR A 134 9.80 2.30 -0.30
N PRO A 135 9.63 3.06 0.79
CA PRO A 135 9.08 2.53 2.02
C PRO A 135 7.57 2.31 1.92
N ILE A 136 7.13 1.21 2.52
CA ILE A 136 5.73 0.85 2.75
C ILE A 136 5.64 0.53 4.24
N TYR A 137 4.75 1.23 4.95
CA TYR A 137 4.59 1.08 6.39
C TYR A 137 3.35 0.27 6.70
N VAL A 138 3.35 -0.37 7.86
CA VAL A 138 2.21 -1.15 8.33
C VAL A 138 1.93 -0.82 9.79
N GLY A 139 0.71 -0.36 10.04
CA GLY A 139 0.15 -0.25 11.38
C GLY A 139 -0.67 -1.49 11.72
N TYR A 140 -0.59 -1.92 12.98
CA TYR A 140 -1.29 -3.09 13.51
C TYR A 140 -2.04 -2.68 14.77
N ASN A 141 -3.30 -3.08 14.84
CA ASN A 141 -4.09 -3.01 16.06
C ASN A 141 -4.95 -4.24 16.19
N SER A 142 -5.25 -4.64 17.42
CA SER A 142 -6.14 -5.75 17.67
C SER A 142 -7.03 -5.48 18.87
N GLY A 143 -8.16 -6.19 18.91
CA GLY A 143 -9.09 -6.12 20.01
C GLY A 143 -9.71 -7.47 20.29
N ILE A 144 -9.88 -7.80 21.56
CA ILE A 144 -10.49 -9.06 21.98
C ILE A 144 -11.97 -9.02 21.61
N VAL A 145 -12.48 -10.08 21.01
CA VAL A 145 -13.90 -10.26 20.75
C VAL A 145 -14.48 -11.17 21.81
N GLN A 146 -15.46 -10.66 22.54
CA GLN A 146 -16.09 -11.36 23.65
C GLN A 146 -17.59 -11.52 23.40
N TYR A 147 -18.18 -12.57 23.97
CA TYR A 147 -19.63 -12.72 24.04
C TYR A 147 -20.06 -12.93 25.49
N PHE A 148 -21.25 -12.40 25.84
CA PHE A 148 -21.84 -12.66 27.13
C PHE A 148 -22.63 -13.97 27.08
N ASN A 149 -22.18 -14.98 27.82
CA ASN A 149 -22.87 -16.24 27.94
C ASN A 149 -23.97 -16.13 29.01
N ASN A 150 -25.24 -16.04 28.58
CA ASN A 150 -26.38 -15.95 29.48
C ASN A 150 -26.56 -17.16 30.40
N ALA A 151 -26.05 -18.34 30.03
CA ALA A 151 -26.20 -19.56 30.82
C ALA A 151 -25.21 -19.61 32.00
N THR A 152 -23.98 -19.12 31.80
CA THR A 152 -22.93 -19.07 32.82
C THR A 152 -22.85 -17.73 33.54
N GLY A 153 -23.39 -16.67 32.93
CA GLY A 153 -23.30 -15.28 33.41
C GLY A 153 -21.92 -14.65 33.22
N VAL A 154 -21.09 -15.19 32.33
CA VAL A 154 -19.68 -14.81 32.16
C VAL A 154 -19.42 -14.26 30.75
N MET A 155 -18.50 -13.30 30.66
CA MET A 155 -17.93 -12.84 29.39
C MET A 155 -16.87 -13.83 28.92
N GLU A 156 -17.09 -14.43 27.76
CA GLU A 156 -16.20 -15.42 27.17
C GLU A 156 -15.51 -14.84 25.92
N GLU A 157 -14.19 -15.02 25.85
CA GLU A 157 -13.35 -14.57 24.73
C GLU A 157 -13.48 -15.55 23.56
N ILE A 158 -14.06 -15.11 22.44
CA ILE A 158 -14.29 -15.97 21.26
C ILE A 158 -13.30 -15.76 20.13
N GLY A 159 -12.48 -14.70 20.21
CA GLY A 159 -11.46 -14.44 19.22
C GLY A 159 -10.84 -13.06 19.35
N LEU A 160 -10.15 -12.67 18.29
CA LEU A 160 -9.42 -11.42 18.14
C LEU A 160 -9.82 -10.78 16.81
N GLY A 161 -10.27 -9.54 16.83
CA GLY A 161 -10.30 -8.70 15.64
C GLY A 161 -8.92 -8.10 15.44
N ILE A 162 -8.47 -7.99 14.20
CA ILE A 162 -7.15 -7.42 13.86
C ILE A 162 -7.32 -6.44 12.71
N GLY A 163 -6.94 -5.19 12.93
CA GLY A 163 -6.93 -4.12 11.97
C GLY A 163 -5.50 -3.90 11.48
N ILE A 164 -5.33 -3.93 10.17
CA ILE A 164 -4.04 -3.71 9.51
C ILE A 164 -4.21 -2.50 8.59
N ASN A 165 -3.32 -1.53 8.72
CA ASN A 165 -3.24 -0.39 7.82
C ASN A 165 -1.89 -0.42 7.08
N VAL A 166 -1.90 -0.80 5.81
CA VAL A 166 -0.71 -0.71 4.95
C VAL A 166 -0.74 0.63 4.24
N TYR A 167 0.28 1.47 4.45
CA TYR A 167 0.30 2.83 3.90
C TYR A 167 1.65 3.22 3.28
N TYR A 168 1.59 4.12 2.29
CA TYR A 168 2.76 4.60 1.54
C TYR A 168 2.48 5.95 0.87
N VAL A 169 3.52 6.72 0.51
CA VAL A 169 3.41 8.09 -0.04
C VAL A 169 3.70 8.14 -1.53
N GLU A 170 2.69 8.10 -2.40
CA GLU A 170 2.81 7.95 -3.85
C GLU A 170 3.95 8.79 -4.45
N PRO A 171 4.84 8.20 -5.28
CA PRO A 171 5.92 8.97 -5.92
C PRO A 171 5.38 10.08 -6.83
N LYS A 172 4.17 9.88 -7.37
CA LYS A 172 3.48 10.86 -8.21
C LYS A 172 2.52 11.68 -7.35
N GLY A 173 2.94 12.89 -7.00
CA GLY A 173 2.10 13.87 -6.31
C GLY A 173 2.09 13.75 -4.79
N GLU A 174 2.96 12.92 -4.21
CA GLU A 174 3.26 12.87 -2.77
C GLU A 174 2.03 12.67 -1.88
N LYS A 175 1.02 11.97 -2.41
CA LYS A 175 -0.20 11.66 -1.67
C LYS A 175 -0.04 10.36 -0.93
N GLU A 176 -0.46 10.35 0.32
CA GLU A 176 -0.54 9.11 1.07
C GLU A 176 -1.68 8.23 0.55
N ARG A 177 -1.41 6.92 0.52
CA ARG A 177 -2.37 5.87 0.20
C ARG A 177 -2.39 4.88 1.34
N GLU A 178 -3.57 4.38 1.61
CA GLU A 178 -3.82 3.42 2.68
C GLU A 178 -4.61 2.23 2.13
N ILE A 179 -4.30 1.05 2.63
CA ILE A 179 -4.98 -0.21 2.36
C ILE A 179 -5.35 -0.78 3.73
N HIS A 180 -6.65 -0.83 3.99
CA HIS A 180 -7.20 -1.31 5.26
C HIS A 180 -7.62 -2.77 5.12
N LEU A 181 -7.21 -3.61 6.07
CA LEU A 181 -7.63 -5.00 6.16
C LEU A 181 -8.11 -5.32 7.57
N PHE A 182 -9.28 -5.93 7.67
CA PHE A 182 -9.80 -6.48 8.91
C PHE A 182 -9.75 -8.00 8.86
N ILE A 183 -9.21 -8.61 9.91
CA ILE A 183 -9.12 -10.06 10.05
C ILE A 183 -9.74 -10.46 11.38
N TYR A 184 -10.53 -11.54 11.35
CA TYR A 184 -11.02 -12.17 12.57
C TYR A 184 -10.26 -13.48 12.81
N LYS A 185 -9.61 -13.58 13.97
CA LYS A 185 -8.96 -14.80 14.42
C LYS A 185 -9.79 -15.45 15.51
N LYS A 186 -10.40 -16.59 15.21
CA LYS A 186 -11.18 -17.35 16.19
C LYS A 186 -10.27 -17.93 17.26
N ASN A 187 -10.70 -17.82 18.52
CA ASN A 187 -10.13 -18.58 19.62
C ASN A 187 -10.69 -20.02 19.57
N ILE A 188 -9.81 -21.00 19.32
CA ILE A 188 -10.19 -22.41 19.28
C ILE A 188 -9.85 -22.98 20.66
N PHE A 189 -10.85 -22.98 21.55
CA PHE A 189 -10.82 -23.79 22.76
C PHE A 189 -11.08 -25.26 22.46
#